data_AF-A0A368FE65-F1
#
_entry.id   AF-A0A368FE65-F1
#
_cell.length_a   1.000
_cell.length_b   1.000
_cell.length_c   1.000
_cell.angle_alpha   90.00
_cell.angle_beta   90.00
_cell.angle_gamma   90.00
#
_symmetry.space_group_name_H-M   'P 1'
#
loop_
_entity.id
_entity.type
_entity.pdbx_description
1 polymer ?
#
loop_
_entity_poly.entity_id
_entity_poly.type
_entity_poly.pdbx_seq_one_letter_code
_entity_poly.pdbx_strand_id
1 'polypeptide(L)'
;MSRSSQTYSGDIRSGINIIQYSLLCSRENFSIPNVFETTSNDELFHMLGVLLYAKRENDGVYFPETELLVREELRRPPSTREINDVLEMSKTSADTVMMFLHEHEPNFSGSIAATRKVFDAMSFCDSISTEWEARLIGQDFVSQICARSTVFHNYRANRIARGLYKYSRPKWFWLTNQVQTLKEEILDVMKSSGSSDRHFGEMCVLEFT
;
A
#
# COMPACT_ATOMS: atom_id res chain seq x y z
N MET A 1 30.85 12.45 17.49
CA MET A 1 30.10 11.87 18.63
C MET A 1 28.63 12.05 18.37
N SER A 2 27.97 10.93 18.15
CA SER A 2 26.66 10.71 17.55
C SER A 2 25.49 11.09 18.46
N ARG A 3 24.69 12.08 18.04
CA ARG A 3 23.35 12.34 18.58
C ARG A 3 22.35 11.43 17.86
N SER A 4 22.24 10.19 18.32
CA SER A 4 21.20 9.24 17.90
C SER A 4 20.64 8.52 19.13
N SER A 5 20.34 9.27 20.18
CA SER A 5 19.82 8.75 21.43
C SER A 5 18.75 9.68 21.98
N GLN A 6 17.67 9.86 21.22
CA GLN A 6 16.40 10.32 21.75
C GLN A 6 15.31 9.94 20.74
N THR A 7 14.16 9.54 21.29
CA THR A 7 12.93 9.07 20.63
C THR A 7 12.97 7.68 19.98
N TYR A 8 13.17 6.62 20.77
CA TYR A 8 12.52 5.34 20.50
C TYR A 8 11.38 5.18 21.51
N SER A 9 10.16 5.49 21.07
CA SER A 9 8.95 5.15 21.80
C SER A 9 8.75 3.64 21.73
N GLY A 10 9.35 2.89 22.65
CA GLY A 10 8.92 1.56 23.10
C GLY A 10 8.87 0.38 22.10
N ASP A 11 8.90 0.56 20.78
CA ASP A 11 8.73 -0.52 19.82
C ASP A 11 10.03 -0.88 19.09
N ILE A 12 10.82 -1.73 19.74
CA ILE A 12 12.10 -2.25 19.22
C ILE A 12 11.91 -2.89 17.83
N ARG A 13 10.74 -3.49 17.55
CA ARG A 13 10.46 -4.11 16.24
C ARG A 13 10.39 -3.06 15.15
N SER A 14 9.71 -1.95 15.40
CA SER A 14 9.59 -0.87 14.44
C SER A 14 10.96 -0.22 14.17
N GLY A 15 11.75 0.04 15.22
CA GLY A 15 13.12 0.54 15.07
C GLY A 15 14.02 -0.36 14.22
N ILE A 16 13.94 -1.69 14.39
CA ILE A 16 14.67 -2.65 13.56
C ILE A 16 14.20 -2.60 12.10
N ASN A 17 12.88 -2.51 11.87
CA ASN A 17 12.32 -2.44 10.52
C ASN A 17 12.80 -1.19 9.77
N ILE A 18 12.83 -0.03 10.43
CA ILE A 18 13.35 1.22 9.86
C ILE A 18 14.81 1.03 9.42
N ILE A 19 15.67 0.54 10.32
CA ILE A 19 17.09 0.34 10.02
C ILE A 19 17.26 -0.63 8.84
N GLN A 20 16.54 -1.75 8.85
CA GLN A 20 16.61 -2.75 7.78
C GLN A 20 16.11 -2.21 6.44
N TYR A 21 15.04 -1.43 6.46
CA TYR A 21 14.47 -0.80 5.28
C TYR A 21 15.44 0.22 4.69
N SER A 22 15.98 1.12 5.52
CA SER A 22 16.97 2.12 5.09
C SER A 22 18.24 1.49 4.52
N LEU A 23 18.77 0.43 5.14
CA LEU A 23 19.97 -0.27 4.65
C LEU A 23 19.76 -0.97 3.31
N LEU A 24 18.58 -1.53 3.06
CA LEU A 24 18.25 -2.12 1.77
C LEU A 24 18.08 -1.07 0.69
N CYS A 25 17.36 0.01 1.00
CA CYS A 25 17.12 1.10 0.05
C CYS A 25 18.41 1.85 -0.29
N SER A 26 19.38 1.96 0.64
CA SER A 26 20.66 2.65 0.38
C SER A 26 21.59 1.93 -0.60
N ARG A 27 21.34 0.66 -0.96
CA ARG A 27 22.15 -0.06 -1.96
C ARG A 27 21.70 0.19 -3.40
N GLU A 28 20.51 0.76 -3.58
CA GLU A 28 19.99 1.20 -4.87
C GLU A 28 20.05 2.74 -4.88
N ASN A 29 20.67 3.36 -5.88
CA ASN A 29 20.85 4.81 -5.97
C ASN A 29 19.50 5.53 -6.10
N PHE A 30 18.78 5.71 -5.00
CA PHE A 30 17.42 6.24 -5.01
C PHE A 30 17.19 7.24 -3.87
N SER A 31 16.79 8.45 -4.24
CA SER A 31 16.25 9.45 -3.34
C SER A 31 14.83 9.04 -2.93
N ILE A 32 14.65 8.70 -1.66
CA ILE A 32 13.35 8.50 -1.04
C ILE A 32 12.48 9.74 -1.31
N PRO A 33 11.28 9.64 -1.93
CA PRO A 33 10.35 10.76 -2.01
C PRO A 33 10.13 11.32 -0.59
N ASN A 34 10.09 12.64 -0.43
CA ASN A 34 9.88 13.33 0.87
C ASN A 34 8.67 12.83 1.70
N VAL A 35 7.82 11.98 1.13
CA VAL A 35 6.69 11.29 1.79
C VAL A 35 7.16 10.30 2.89
N PHE A 36 8.40 9.80 2.84
CA PHE A 36 8.93 8.81 3.79
C PHE A 36 10.05 9.37 4.68
N GLU A 37 9.84 10.56 5.28
CA GLU A 37 10.70 11.03 6.37
C GLU A 37 10.77 9.99 7.50
N THR A 38 11.91 9.89 8.18
CA THR A 38 12.21 8.83 9.16
C THR A 38 11.20 8.67 10.30
N THR A 39 10.41 9.70 10.62
CA THR A 39 9.31 9.64 11.58
C THR A 39 8.04 8.97 11.03
N SER A 40 7.71 9.16 9.74
CA SER A 40 6.54 8.52 9.12
C SER A 40 6.74 7.03 8.89
N ASN A 41 7.99 6.58 8.78
CA ASN A 41 8.31 5.16 8.62
C ASN A 41 8.04 4.34 9.89
N ASP A 42 8.26 4.89 11.08
CA ASP A 42 7.98 4.21 12.36
C ASP A 42 6.49 3.93 12.50
N GLU A 43 5.68 4.95 12.28
CA GLU A 43 4.22 4.87 12.36
C GLU A 43 3.64 3.96 11.27
N LEU A 44 4.21 3.97 10.06
CA LEU A 44 3.85 3.06 8.97
C LEU A 44 4.11 1.60 9.32
N PHE A 45 5.31 1.25 9.80
CA PHE A 45 5.61 -0.14 10.15
C PHE A 45 4.85 -0.61 11.38
N HIS A 46 4.56 0.30 12.31
CA HIS A 46 3.68 0.02 13.43
C HIS A 46 2.25 -0.29 12.96
N MET A 47 1.69 0.56 12.08
CA MET A 47 0.38 0.36 11.47
C MET A 47 0.31 -0.96 10.69
N LEU A 48 1.29 -1.25 9.84
CA LEU A 48 1.38 -2.52 9.12
C LEU A 48 1.52 -3.72 10.05
N GLY A 49 2.25 -3.57 11.15
CA GLY A 49 2.37 -4.59 12.18
C GLY A 49 1.01 -4.91 12.81
N VAL A 50 0.21 -3.89 13.14
CA VAL A 50 -1.13 -4.11 13.70
C VAL A 50 -2.05 -4.80 12.68
N LEU A 51 -2.03 -4.37 11.42
CA LEU A 51 -2.90 -4.93 10.38
C LEU A 51 -2.55 -6.37 9.99
N LEU A 52 -1.28 -6.62 9.67
CA LEU A 52 -0.83 -7.92 9.12
C LEU A 52 -0.78 -9.02 10.18
N TYR A 53 -0.39 -8.70 11.42
CA TYR A 53 -0.43 -9.68 12.51
C TYR A 53 -1.84 -9.92 13.06
N ALA A 54 -2.79 -9.03 12.75
CA ALA A 54 -4.21 -9.16 13.11
C ALA A 54 -4.45 -9.52 14.59
N LYS A 55 -3.63 -8.96 15.50
CA LYS A 55 -3.70 -9.28 16.94
C LYS A 55 -5.04 -8.84 17.53
N ARG A 56 -5.64 -9.71 18.35
CA ARG A 56 -6.94 -9.48 19.00
C ARG A 56 -6.80 -9.36 20.51
N GLU A 57 -7.73 -8.64 21.13
CA GLU A 57 -7.72 -8.30 22.55
C GLU A 57 -7.94 -9.50 23.46
N ASN A 58 -8.82 -10.40 23.04
CA ASN A 58 -9.14 -11.64 23.75
C ASN A 58 -9.09 -12.79 22.75
N ASP A 59 -8.02 -13.59 22.79
CA ASP A 59 -7.91 -14.78 21.94
C ASP A 59 -8.85 -15.92 22.43
N GLY A 60 -9.66 -15.66 23.46
CA GLY A 60 -10.61 -16.58 24.10
C GLY A 60 -12.03 -16.01 24.24
N VAL A 61 -12.99 -16.86 23.80
CA VAL A 61 -14.43 -17.08 24.12
C VAL A 61 -15.40 -15.89 24.29
N TYR A 62 -14.95 -14.68 24.63
CA TYR A 62 -15.87 -13.56 24.81
C TYR A 62 -16.14 -12.86 23.47
N PHE A 63 -17.34 -13.09 22.94
CA PHE A 63 -17.84 -12.39 21.77
C PHE A 63 -18.97 -11.46 22.20
N PRO A 64 -19.02 -10.22 21.67
CA PRO A 64 -20.18 -9.34 21.85
C PRO A 64 -21.48 -10.05 21.46
N GLU A 65 -22.59 -9.69 22.10
CA GLU A 65 -23.91 -10.27 21.78
C GLU A 65 -24.29 -10.07 20.30
N THR A 66 -23.87 -8.96 19.70
CA THR A 66 -24.04 -8.67 18.27
C THR A 66 -23.38 -9.69 17.36
N GLU A 67 -22.27 -10.29 17.80
CA GLU A 67 -21.56 -11.34 17.06
C GLU A 67 -22.21 -12.72 17.26
N LEU A 68 -23.14 -12.92 18.21
CA LEU A 68 -23.80 -14.23 18.45
C LEU A 68 -24.70 -14.65 17.29
N LEU A 69 -25.17 -13.68 16.50
CA LEU A 69 -25.99 -13.90 15.31
C LEU A 69 -25.16 -14.22 14.06
N VAL A 70 -23.85 -14.00 14.12
CA VAL A 70 -22.90 -14.27 13.03
C VAL A 70 -22.51 -15.75 13.07
N ARG A 71 -22.35 -16.36 11.89
CA ARG A 71 -21.89 -17.75 11.78
C ARG A 71 -20.54 -17.93 12.48
N GLU A 72 -20.37 -19.04 13.20
CA GLU A 72 -19.20 -19.30 14.04
C GLU A 72 -17.88 -19.20 13.26
N GLU A 73 -17.86 -19.67 12.01
CA GLU A 73 -16.69 -19.61 11.14
C GLU A 73 -16.26 -18.19 10.74
N LEU A 74 -17.21 -17.24 10.74
CA LEU A 74 -16.98 -15.82 10.43
C LEU A 74 -16.72 -14.99 11.68
N ARG A 75 -16.92 -15.55 12.86
CA ARG A 75 -16.85 -14.83 14.11
C ARG A 75 -15.41 -14.50 14.51
N ARG A 76 -15.15 -13.25 14.89
CA ARG A 76 -13.81 -12.80 15.28
C ARG A 76 -13.90 -11.96 16.56
N PRO A 77 -12.97 -12.12 17.52
CA PRO A 77 -12.90 -11.20 18.63
C PRO A 77 -12.58 -9.78 18.15
N PRO A 78 -12.95 -8.74 18.93
CA PRO A 78 -12.57 -7.36 18.64
C PRO A 78 -11.06 -7.20 18.43
N SER A 79 -10.67 -6.33 17.51
CA SER A 79 -9.27 -5.94 17.33
C SER A 79 -8.77 -5.16 18.54
N THR A 80 -7.47 -5.23 18.84
CA THR A 80 -6.88 -4.49 19.98
C THR A 80 -6.94 -2.97 19.85
N ARG A 81 -7.22 -2.49 18.64
CA ARG A 81 -7.38 -1.08 18.27
C ARG A 81 -8.42 -1.02 17.16
N GLU A 82 -9.15 0.08 17.09
CA GLU A 82 -10.02 0.32 15.95
C GLU A 82 -9.20 0.49 14.67
N ILE A 83 -9.67 -0.13 13.58
CA ILE A 83 -8.89 -0.18 12.33
C ILE A 83 -8.71 1.23 11.74
N ASN A 84 -9.69 2.10 11.93
CA ASN A 84 -9.62 3.48 11.44
C ASN A 84 -8.52 4.25 12.18
N ASP A 85 -8.48 4.16 13.51
CA ASP A 85 -7.41 4.76 14.32
C ASP A 85 -6.02 4.22 13.94
N VAL A 86 -5.94 2.93 13.59
CA VAL A 86 -4.70 2.29 13.13
C VAL A 86 -4.23 2.87 11.79
N LEU A 87 -5.15 3.09 10.85
CA LEU A 87 -4.83 3.70 9.55
C LEU A 87 -4.37 5.16 9.71
N GLU A 88 -4.96 5.90 10.65
CA GLU A 88 -4.60 7.29 10.94
C GLU A 88 -3.20 7.45 11.54
N MET A 89 -2.60 6.38 12.11
CA MET A 89 -1.27 6.44 12.74
C MET A 89 -0.19 6.96 11.82
N SER A 90 -0.18 6.51 10.56
CA SER A 90 0.92 6.79 9.61
C SER A 90 0.65 7.94 8.65
N LYS A 91 -0.60 8.47 8.63
CA LYS A 91 -1.09 9.48 7.69
C LYS A 91 -0.77 9.18 6.21
N THR A 92 -0.58 7.91 5.86
CA THR A 92 -0.27 7.49 4.49
C THR A 92 -1.53 7.43 3.64
N SER A 93 -1.38 7.65 2.33
CA SER A 93 -2.49 7.50 1.39
C SER A 93 -2.99 6.04 1.33
N ALA A 94 -4.25 5.87 0.93
CA ALA A 94 -4.86 4.56 0.75
C ALA A 94 -4.09 3.68 -0.25
N ASP A 95 -3.59 4.28 -1.33
CA ASP A 95 -2.72 3.61 -2.31
C ASP A 95 -1.46 3.05 -1.64
N THR A 96 -0.84 3.82 -0.75
CA THR A 96 0.36 3.39 -0.03
C THR A 96 0.05 2.21 0.88
N VAL A 97 -1.03 2.30 1.66
CA VAL A 97 -1.49 1.20 2.51
C VAL A 97 -1.74 -0.05 1.67
N MET A 98 -2.49 0.08 0.58
CA MET A 98 -2.83 -1.04 -0.30
C MET A 98 -1.58 -1.68 -0.92
N MET A 99 -0.61 -0.89 -1.39
CA MET A 99 0.65 -1.40 -1.94
C MET A 99 1.45 -2.23 -0.93
N PHE A 100 1.59 -1.74 0.31
CA PHE A 100 2.31 -2.47 1.35
C PHE A 100 1.57 -3.73 1.80
N LEU A 101 0.26 -3.65 1.98
CA LEU A 101 -0.54 -4.83 2.28
C LEU A 101 -0.42 -5.87 1.17
N HIS A 102 -0.55 -5.47 -0.10
CA HIS A 102 -0.44 -6.38 -1.24
C HIS A 102 0.94 -7.08 -1.31
N GLU A 103 2.04 -6.37 -1.11
CA GLU A 103 3.39 -6.94 -1.13
C GLU A 103 3.61 -7.97 -0.01
N HIS A 104 3.09 -7.70 1.19
CA HIS A 104 3.44 -8.45 2.38
C HIS A 104 2.43 -9.53 2.77
N GLU A 105 1.16 -9.36 2.40
CA GLU A 105 0.04 -10.23 2.77
C GLU A 105 0.30 -11.74 2.62
N PRO A 106 0.90 -12.24 1.53
CA PRO A 106 1.14 -13.67 1.36
C PRO A 106 1.99 -14.31 2.46
N ASN A 107 2.80 -13.52 3.18
CA ASN A 107 3.67 -14.00 4.26
C ASN A 107 2.94 -14.11 5.61
N PHE A 108 1.78 -13.48 5.74
CA PHE A 108 0.99 -13.44 6.98
C PHE A 108 -0.25 -14.32 6.90
N SER A 109 -0.74 -14.54 5.69
CA SER A 109 -1.92 -15.35 5.43
C SER A 109 -1.73 -16.83 5.76
N GLY A 110 -2.79 -17.47 6.25
CA GLY A 110 -2.73 -18.84 6.76
C GLY A 110 -3.00 -19.89 5.70
N SER A 111 -3.52 -19.46 4.56
CA SER A 111 -3.80 -20.31 3.40
C SER A 111 -3.89 -19.46 2.14
N ILE A 112 -3.68 -20.09 0.99
CA ILE A 112 -3.87 -19.44 -0.31
C ILE A 112 -5.32 -18.94 -0.51
N ALA A 113 -6.29 -19.63 0.09
CA ALA A 113 -7.69 -19.22 0.05
C ALA A 113 -7.92 -17.90 0.82
N ALA A 114 -7.26 -17.72 1.95
CA ALA A 114 -7.31 -16.47 2.71
C ALA A 114 -6.62 -15.34 1.94
N THR A 115 -5.43 -15.58 1.38
CA THR A 115 -4.72 -14.60 0.53
C THR A 115 -5.58 -14.15 -0.64
N ARG A 116 -6.22 -15.11 -1.33
CA ARG A 116 -7.15 -14.81 -2.42
C ARG A 116 -8.27 -13.87 -1.98
N LYS A 117 -8.88 -14.09 -0.81
CA LYS A 117 -9.97 -13.23 -0.33
C LYS A 117 -9.52 -11.80 -0.04
N VAL A 118 -8.30 -11.64 0.48
CA VAL A 118 -7.72 -10.32 0.69
C VAL A 118 -7.45 -9.63 -0.66
N PHE A 119 -6.89 -10.35 -1.62
CA PHE A 119 -6.64 -9.80 -2.96
C PHE A 119 -7.92 -9.53 -3.75
N ASP A 120 -8.97 -10.36 -3.63
CA ASP A 120 -10.28 -10.09 -4.21
C ASP A 120 -10.83 -8.74 -3.71
N ALA A 121 -10.65 -8.44 -2.42
CA ALA A 121 -11.04 -7.16 -1.83
C ALA A 121 -10.18 -5.99 -2.35
N MET A 122 -8.86 -6.18 -2.47
CA MET A 122 -7.96 -5.18 -3.05
C MET A 122 -8.27 -4.90 -4.52
N SER A 123 -8.57 -5.93 -5.32
CA SER A 123 -8.96 -5.77 -6.72
C SER A 123 -10.30 -5.05 -6.86
N PHE A 124 -11.25 -5.34 -5.97
CA PHE A 124 -12.49 -4.57 -5.89
C PHE A 124 -12.21 -3.09 -5.57
N CYS A 125 -11.36 -2.82 -4.58
CA CYS A 125 -10.92 -1.47 -4.23
C CYS A 125 -10.20 -0.74 -5.37
N ASP A 126 -9.33 -1.42 -6.10
CA ASP A 126 -8.66 -0.86 -7.28
C ASP A 126 -9.68 -0.49 -8.35
N SER A 127 -10.67 -1.36 -8.62
CA SER A 127 -11.71 -1.09 -9.61
C SER A 127 -12.53 0.17 -9.28
N ILE A 128 -12.94 0.36 -8.02
CA ILE A 128 -13.69 1.56 -7.61
C ILE A 128 -12.83 2.81 -7.58
N SER A 129 -11.52 2.70 -7.29
CA SER A 129 -10.59 3.84 -7.31
C SER A 129 -10.34 4.40 -8.70
N THR A 130 -10.53 3.59 -9.75
CA THR A 130 -10.35 4.05 -11.14
C THR A 130 -11.45 5.01 -11.59
N GLU A 131 -12.67 4.89 -11.04
CA GLU A 131 -13.82 5.73 -11.38
C GLU A 131 -13.67 7.15 -10.81
N TRP A 132 -13.70 8.16 -11.69
CA TRP A 132 -13.41 9.57 -11.35
C TRP A 132 -14.32 10.14 -10.25
N GLU A 133 -15.61 9.77 -10.24
CA GLU A 133 -16.59 10.25 -9.27
C GLU A 133 -16.39 9.68 -7.86
N ALA A 134 -15.75 8.51 -7.75
CA ALA A 134 -15.52 7.83 -6.47
C ALA A 134 -14.24 8.29 -5.75
N ARG A 135 -13.35 9.08 -6.38
CA ARG A 135 -11.98 9.32 -5.87
C ARG A 135 -11.89 10.10 -4.56
N LEU A 136 -12.81 11.03 -4.27
CA LEU A 136 -12.73 11.87 -3.07
C LEU A 136 -13.27 11.20 -1.81
N ILE A 137 -14.26 10.32 -1.95
CA ILE A 137 -14.88 9.58 -0.82
C ILE A 137 -14.33 8.15 -0.73
N GLY A 138 -13.90 7.60 -1.86
CA GLY A 138 -13.46 6.21 -1.99
C GLY A 138 -12.08 5.93 -1.43
N GLN A 139 -11.18 6.92 -1.33
CA GLN A 139 -9.80 6.66 -0.89
C GLN A 139 -9.74 6.20 0.57
N ASP A 140 -10.39 6.90 1.50
CA ASP A 140 -10.47 6.47 2.90
C ASP A 140 -11.17 5.11 3.02
N PHE A 141 -12.23 4.91 2.23
CA PHE A 141 -12.99 3.66 2.22
C PHE A 141 -12.19 2.47 1.68
N VAL A 142 -11.35 2.69 0.68
CA VAL A 142 -10.46 1.68 0.07
C VAL A 142 -9.47 1.18 1.10
N SER A 143 -8.78 2.09 1.80
CA SER A 143 -7.84 1.70 2.85
C SER A 143 -8.53 0.90 3.96
N GLN A 144 -9.75 1.29 4.34
CA GLN A 144 -10.55 0.60 5.36
C GLN A 144 -10.97 -0.81 4.92
N ILE A 145 -11.45 -0.99 3.68
CA ILE A 145 -11.81 -2.31 3.16
C ILE A 145 -10.59 -3.22 3.12
N CYS A 146 -9.49 -2.74 2.54
CA CYS A 146 -8.24 -3.51 2.44
C CYS A 146 -7.72 -3.92 3.82
N ALA A 147 -7.70 -2.98 4.78
CA ALA A 147 -7.27 -3.24 6.15
C ALA A 147 -8.20 -4.22 6.88
N ARG A 148 -9.52 -4.04 6.78
CA ARG A 148 -10.51 -4.94 7.40
C ARG A 148 -10.45 -6.34 6.82
N SER A 149 -10.33 -6.46 5.49
CA SER A 149 -10.17 -7.75 4.82
C SER A 149 -8.91 -8.47 5.29
N THR A 150 -7.77 -7.76 5.31
CA THR A 150 -6.49 -8.26 5.82
C THR A 150 -6.63 -8.77 7.26
N VAL A 151 -7.12 -7.93 8.17
CA VAL A 151 -7.23 -8.24 9.60
C VAL A 151 -8.24 -9.38 9.86
N PHE A 152 -9.26 -9.52 9.01
CA PHE A 152 -10.26 -10.59 9.11
C PHE A 152 -9.68 -11.95 8.68
N HIS A 153 -9.01 -11.99 7.54
CA HIS A 153 -8.48 -13.22 6.94
C HIS A 153 -7.15 -13.67 7.55
N ASN A 154 -6.39 -12.75 8.15
CA ASN A 154 -5.17 -13.07 8.88
C ASN A 154 -5.39 -13.46 10.34
N TYR A 155 -6.63 -13.47 10.83
CA TYR A 155 -6.91 -13.95 12.17
C TYR A 155 -6.50 -15.43 12.32
N ARG A 156 -5.63 -15.71 13.30
CA ARG A 156 -5.04 -17.05 13.58
C ARG A 156 -4.28 -17.66 12.40
N ALA A 157 -4.08 -16.93 11.31
CA ALA A 157 -3.54 -17.41 10.04
C ALA A 157 -2.16 -18.04 10.18
N ASN A 158 -1.22 -17.38 10.87
CA ASN A 158 0.04 -18.06 11.15
C ASN A 158 0.85 -17.43 12.27
N ARG A 159 1.14 -18.27 13.26
CA ARG A 159 2.11 -18.02 14.35
C ARG A 159 3.56 -18.25 13.89
N ILE A 160 3.80 -18.46 12.59
CA ILE A 160 5.13 -18.68 11.99
C ILE A 160 5.91 -17.35 11.87
N ALA A 161 5.24 -16.22 11.68
CA ALA A 161 5.85 -14.89 11.77
C ALA A 161 6.17 -14.47 13.23
N ARG A 162 6.41 -15.41 14.16
CA ARG A 162 6.82 -15.10 15.54
C ARG A 162 8.22 -14.46 15.64
N GLY A 163 8.92 -14.31 14.52
CA GLY A 163 10.18 -13.58 14.41
C GLY A 163 10.02 -12.13 13.99
N LEU A 164 11.14 -11.43 13.85
CA LEU A 164 11.19 -10.11 13.20
C LEU A 164 10.92 -10.31 11.70
N TYR A 165 9.72 -9.95 11.24
CA TYR A 165 9.44 -9.87 9.81
C TYR A 165 10.09 -8.62 9.22
N LYS A 166 10.78 -8.80 8.10
CA LYS A 166 11.47 -7.73 7.40
C LYS A 166 10.59 -7.17 6.29
N TYR A 167 10.13 -5.94 6.46
CA TYR A 167 9.41 -5.22 5.40
C TYR A 167 10.36 -4.83 4.26
N SER A 168 9.90 -5.03 3.03
CA SER A 168 10.56 -4.61 1.80
C SER A 168 9.71 -3.57 1.10
N ARG A 169 10.31 -2.79 0.21
CA ARG A 169 9.55 -1.83 -0.58
C ARG A 169 8.59 -2.56 -1.54
N PRO A 170 7.34 -2.10 -1.70
CA PRO A 170 6.43 -2.64 -2.69
C PRO A 170 7.05 -2.56 -4.08
N LYS A 171 7.14 -3.69 -4.78
CA LYS A 171 7.78 -3.75 -6.11
C LYS A 171 7.00 -2.96 -7.15
N TRP A 172 5.69 -2.89 -6.97
CA TRP A 172 4.78 -2.17 -7.87
C TRP A 172 5.19 -0.71 -8.03
N PHE A 173 5.67 -0.05 -6.97
CA PHE A 173 6.09 1.36 -7.04
C PHE A 173 7.11 1.62 -8.16
N TRP A 174 8.09 0.72 -8.33
CA TRP A 174 9.08 0.82 -9.40
C TRP A 174 8.46 0.66 -10.79
N LEU A 175 7.55 -0.30 -10.94
CA LEU A 175 6.84 -0.51 -12.21
C LEU A 175 5.96 0.69 -12.57
N THR A 176 5.24 1.27 -11.60
CA THR A 176 4.40 2.46 -11.84
C THR A 176 5.23 3.62 -12.37
N ASN A 177 6.40 3.88 -11.78
CA ASN A 177 7.28 4.94 -12.25
C ASN A 177 7.80 4.66 -13.67
N GLN A 178 8.26 3.44 -13.95
CA GLN A 178 8.71 3.07 -15.30
C GLN A 178 7.60 3.24 -16.33
N VAL A 179 6.39 2.78 -16.01
CA VAL A 179 5.21 2.92 -16.88
C VAL A 179 4.90 4.40 -17.12
N GLN A 180 4.99 5.25 -16.09
CA GLN A 180 4.75 6.68 -16.22
C GLN A 180 5.80 7.36 -17.10
N THR A 181 7.09 7.07 -16.90
CA THR A 181 8.18 7.58 -17.75
C THR A 181 7.99 7.15 -19.20
N LEU A 182 7.69 5.88 -19.45
CA LEU A 182 7.41 5.37 -20.80
C LEU A 182 6.21 6.07 -21.45
N LYS A 183 5.16 6.37 -20.68
CA LYS A 183 4.00 7.13 -21.20
C LYS A 183 4.39 8.54 -21.60
N GLU A 184 5.22 9.22 -20.81
CA GLU A 184 5.71 10.57 -21.11
C GLU A 184 6.59 10.57 -22.38
N GLU A 185 7.49 9.61 -22.51
CA GLU A 185 8.32 9.43 -23.70
C GLU A 185 7.47 9.20 -24.96
N ILE A 186 6.44 8.33 -24.89
CA ILE A 186 5.52 8.10 -26.00
C ILE A 186 4.78 9.39 -26.38
N LEU A 187 4.29 10.14 -25.39
CA LEU A 187 3.57 11.40 -25.64
C LEU A 187 4.47 12.45 -26.31
N ASP A 188 5.74 12.52 -25.92
CA ASP A 188 6.70 13.46 -26.51
C ASP A 188 7.09 13.06 -27.95
N VAL A 189 7.27 11.76 -28.22
CA VAL A 189 7.44 11.25 -29.59
C VAL A 189 6.23 11.61 -30.43
N MET A 190 5.00 11.34 -29.95
CA MET A 190 3.78 11.63 -30.69
C MET A 190 3.61 13.14 -30.99
N LYS A 191 3.94 14.02 -30.04
CA LYS A 191 3.95 15.47 -30.24
C LYS A 191 4.98 15.90 -31.29
N SER A 192 6.18 15.31 -31.27
CA SER A 192 7.25 15.62 -32.23
C SER A 192 6.90 15.17 -33.66
N SER A 193 6.21 14.04 -33.82
CA SER A 193 5.72 13.54 -35.12
C SER A 193 4.52 14.33 -35.66
N GLY A 194 3.71 14.96 -34.81
CA GLY A 194 2.59 15.81 -35.25
C GLY A 194 2.99 17.19 -35.77
N SER A 195 4.24 17.60 -35.58
CA SER A 195 4.74 18.92 -35.99
C SER A 195 5.46 18.93 -37.35
N SER A 196 5.75 17.77 -37.94
CA SER A 196 6.58 17.69 -39.17
C SER A 196 5.78 17.72 -40.48
N ASP A 197 4.45 17.64 -40.45
CA ASP A 197 3.61 17.46 -41.66
C ASP A 197 2.87 18.73 -42.13
N ARG A 198 3.42 19.94 -41.89
CA ARG A 198 2.77 21.19 -42.34
C ARG A 198 3.54 22.08 -43.31
N HIS A 199 4.72 21.69 -43.80
CA HIS A 199 5.42 22.48 -44.83
C HIS A 199 5.99 21.58 -45.93
N PHE A 200 5.13 21.12 -46.84
CA PHE A 200 5.55 20.82 -48.21
C PHE A 200 4.33 20.94 -49.13
N GLY A 201 4.25 22.05 -49.87
CA GLY A 201 3.16 22.26 -50.82
C GLY A 201 2.87 23.69 -51.29
N GLU A 202 3.78 24.66 -51.15
CA GLU A 202 3.76 25.83 -52.04
C GLU A 202 4.65 25.50 -53.24
N MET A 203 4.04 25.09 -54.35
CA MET A 203 4.65 25.21 -55.68
C MET A 203 3.71 26.02 -56.58
N CYS A 204 4.26 27.15 -57.00
CA CYS A 204 3.76 28.13 -57.95
C CYS A 204 2.85 27.57 -59.04
N VAL A 205 1.62 28.06 -59.10
CA VAL A 205 0.88 28.11 -60.38
C VAL A 205 1.36 29.37 -61.10
N LEU A 206 2.26 29.17 -62.05
CA LEU A 206 2.64 30.18 -63.04
C LEU A 206 1.41 30.48 -63.91
N GLU A 207 1.03 31.76 -63.95
CA GLU A 207 0.20 32.33 -65.01
C GLU A 207 0.85 32.03 -66.36
N PHE A 208 0.09 31.43 -67.29
CA PHE A 208 0.25 31.71 -68.72
C PHE A 208 -1.09 31.54 -69.44
N THR A 209 -1.47 32.63 -70.11
CA THR A 209 -2.52 32.88 -71.13
C THR A 209 -3.98 32.85 -70.72
#